data_AF-A0AAD2FRM7-F1
#
_entry.id   AF-A0AAD2FRM7-F1
#
_cell.length_a   1.000
_cell.length_b   1.000
_cell.length_c   1.000
_cell.angle_alpha   90.00
_cell.angle_beta   90.00
_cell.angle_gamma   90.00
#
_symmetry.space_group_name_H-M   'P 1'
#
loop_
_entity.id
_entity.type
_entity.pdbx_description
1 polymer ?
#
loop_
_entity_poly.entity_id
_entity_poly.type
_entity_poly.pdbx_seq_one_letter_code
_entity_poly.pdbx_strand_id
1 'polypeptide(L)'
;MSDRSDDESDGKPAAKRLRVDSDSPASSAADAAVDLTHDDESAGSDSSAPGSKDPKIWGNIEFMKVIKKSPYEPPNASAEVSEKAFDEVKKLLLQPDDGSAVVPQAARLFGSRLAESLVTAFFQIGRSGMLFSPQWQEGKIRGVTTGWIPKALLLLCLHEQRFVRANEATLAGIIKDLGLCQIVGDSINEWRLDRKFINLSSNTAYTFTKNKAVCYKCEIFVARAFRCVKVLKWTRFEPTLWKKVMDCLTIMNEHVRVSKNGVAKRISELDEDEVPVVVEKRPAKKAAAKKQKETEATDIANRMRLREERHESMDTLIGMYEEHANRMQHILVVFKRKMREEKEDRDSMMSDMRAQIREEERQKLLQEQNGVKRK
;
A
#
# COMPACT_ATOMS: atom_id res chain seq x y z
N MET A 1 3.30 40.02 -58.46
CA MET A 1 2.20 39.10 -58.14
C MET A 1 2.12 39.10 -56.62
N SER A 2 1.44 40.06 -55.98
CA SER A 2 -0.03 40.27 -55.93
C SER A 2 -0.70 39.01 -55.37
N ASP A 3 -1.46 38.93 -54.28
CA ASP A 3 -2.16 39.85 -53.36
C ASP A 3 -2.27 39.09 -52.01
N ARG A 4 -2.12 39.70 -50.82
CA ARG A 4 -3.19 40.23 -49.95
C ARG A 4 -4.51 39.42 -49.94
N SER A 5 -4.80 38.80 -48.80
CA SER A 5 -6.05 39.04 -48.05
C SER A 5 -5.99 38.35 -46.68
N ASP A 6 -6.01 39.20 -45.66
CA ASP A 6 -6.40 38.94 -44.28
C ASP A 6 -7.84 38.44 -44.20
N ASP A 7 -8.18 37.57 -43.24
CA ASP A 7 -9.47 37.71 -42.54
C ASP A 7 -9.42 37.10 -41.14
N GLU A 8 -9.90 37.91 -40.20
CA GLU A 8 -10.00 37.70 -38.76
C GLU A 8 -11.22 36.85 -38.42
N SER A 9 -11.15 36.04 -37.35
CA SER A 9 -12.31 35.90 -36.46
C SER A 9 -11.88 35.45 -35.06
N ASP A 10 -11.72 36.44 -34.18
CA ASP A 10 -11.58 36.30 -32.73
C ASP A 10 -12.92 35.89 -32.09
N GLY A 11 -12.93 34.76 -31.38
CA GLY A 11 -14.08 34.27 -30.60
C GLY A 11 -13.70 34.08 -29.13
N LYS A 12 -13.69 35.18 -28.36
CA LYS A 12 -13.36 35.21 -26.92
C LYS A 12 -14.65 35.25 -26.08
N PRO A 13 -14.95 34.26 -25.21
CA PRO A 13 -16.10 34.35 -24.32
C PRO A 13 -15.79 35.19 -23.08
N ALA A 14 -16.73 36.10 -22.77
CA ALA A 14 -16.69 37.09 -21.71
C ALA A 14 -16.69 36.48 -20.30
N ALA A 15 -15.72 36.89 -19.48
CA ALA A 15 -15.70 36.65 -18.04
C ALA A 15 -16.58 37.70 -17.33
N LYS A 16 -17.67 37.24 -16.70
CA LYS A 16 -18.56 38.06 -15.87
C LYS A 16 -17.91 38.26 -14.49
N ARG A 17 -17.28 39.41 -14.29
CA ARG A 17 -16.84 39.91 -12.96
C ARG A 17 -18.06 40.41 -12.19
N LEU A 18 -18.39 39.77 -11.07
CA LEU A 18 -19.26 40.33 -10.04
C LEU A 18 -18.38 41.16 -9.08
N ARG A 19 -18.62 42.48 -9.07
CA ARG A 19 -18.20 43.39 -8.00
C ARG A 19 -19.17 43.23 -6.83
N VAL A 20 -18.63 43.12 -5.62
CA VAL A 20 -19.35 43.43 -4.38
C VAL A 20 -18.41 44.34 -3.59
N ASP A 21 -18.76 45.61 -3.54
CA ASP A 21 -18.13 46.61 -2.68
C ASP A 21 -19.06 46.91 -1.50
N SER A 22 -18.44 47.22 -0.36
CA SER A 22 -18.95 48.08 0.72
C SER A 22 -20.01 47.46 1.67
N ASP A 23 -19.95 47.53 3.00
CA ASP A 23 -19.28 48.44 3.93
C ASP A 23 -19.04 47.79 5.32
N SER A 24 -18.00 48.26 6.02
CA SER A 24 -17.81 48.13 7.48
C SER A 24 -18.90 48.89 8.27
N PRO A 25 -19.10 48.55 9.57
CA PRO A 25 -18.54 49.47 10.56
C PRO A 25 -17.89 48.78 11.78
N ALA A 26 -17.01 49.57 12.38
CA ALA A 26 -16.29 49.32 13.61
C ALA A 26 -17.20 49.17 14.83
N SER A 27 -16.77 48.36 15.80
CA SER A 27 -17.04 48.64 17.22
C SER A 27 -15.83 48.26 18.07
N SER A 28 -15.26 49.30 18.70
CA SER A 28 -14.28 49.25 19.77
C SER A 28 -14.94 49.05 21.13
N ALA A 29 -14.31 48.26 22.00
CA ALA A 29 -14.25 48.38 23.47
C ALA A 29 -13.70 47.04 24.00
N ALA A 30 -13.00 46.87 25.11
CA ALA A 30 -12.19 47.67 26.02
C ALA A 30 -11.74 46.65 27.09
N ASP A 31 -10.53 46.82 27.61
CA ASP A 31 -10.05 46.42 28.94
C ASP A 31 -10.39 45.04 29.53
N ALA A 32 -9.34 44.25 29.80
CA ALA A 32 -8.97 43.94 31.19
C ALA A 32 -7.60 43.24 31.23
N ALA A 33 -6.60 43.97 31.70
CA ALA A 33 -5.39 43.41 32.25
C ALA A 33 -5.71 42.73 33.60
N VAL A 34 -5.24 41.50 33.80
CA VAL A 34 -5.08 40.95 35.14
C VAL A 34 -3.67 40.37 35.23
N ASP A 35 -2.85 41.18 35.88
CA ASP A 35 -1.60 40.88 36.52
C ASP A 35 -1.85 39.94 37.72
N LEU A 36 -1.15 38.81 37.78
CA LEU A 36 -0.96 38.02 39.00
C LEU A 36 0.41 37.34 38.92
N THR A 37 1.41 38.10 39.36
CA THR A 37 2.68 37.58 39.88
C THR A 37 2.45 36.74 41.14
N HIS A 38 2.90 35.49 41.11
CA HIS A 38 3.33 34.78 42.33
C HIS A 38 4.60 33.99 42.00
N ASP A 39 5.71 34.53 42.50
CA ASP A 39 6.90 33.77 42.86
C ASP A 39 6.55 32.82 44.00
N ASP A 40 6.91 31.55 43.89
CA ASP A 40 7.49 30.86 45.05
C ASP A 40 8.38 29.69 44.59
N GLU A 41 9.49 29.60 45.30
CA GLU A 41 10.63 28.72 45.11
C GLU A 41 10.27 27.26 45.39
N SER A 42 10.77 26.34 44.57
CA SER A 42 11.17 25.04 45.10
C SER A 42 12.25 24.40 44.25
N ALA A 43 13.46 24.42 44.82
CA ALA A 43 14.60 23.66 44.38
C ALA A 43 14.31 22.15 44.44
N GLY A 44 14.44 21.49 43.30
CA GLY A 44 14.33 20.04 43.16
C GLY A 44 15.13 19.58 41.96
N SER A 45 16.46 19.72 42.04
CA SER A 45 17.42 19.24 41.05
C SER A 45 17.55 17.71 41.15
N ASP A 46 16.56 16.98 40.63
CA ASP A 46 16.70 15.56 40.34
C ASP A 46 17.14 15.38 38.88
N SER A 47 18.44 15.10 38.74
CA SER A 47 19.08 14.69 37.50
C SER A 47 18.64 13.28 37.12
N SER A 48 17.39 13.15 36.70
CA SER A 48 16.91 11.95 36.04
C SER A 48 17.39 11.98 34.59
N ALA A 49 18.34 11.11 34.26
CA ALA A 49 18.71 10.83 32.88
C ALA A 49 17.45 10.68 32.02
N PRO A 50 17.40 11.24 30.79
CA PRO A 50 16.27 11.09 29.90
C PRO A 50 16.20 9.63 29.46
N GLY A 51 15.55 8.80 30.27
CA GLY A 51 15.13 7.48 29.84
C GLY A 51 14.26 7.70 28.62
N SER A 52 14.73 7.19 27.49
CA SER A 52 13.97 7.05 26.24
C SER A 52 12.71 6.25 26.56
N LYS A 53 11.68 6.93 27.07
CA LYS A 53 10.32 6.44 27.09
C LYS A 53 9.86 6.66 25.68
N ASP A 54 10.17 5.71 24.79
CA ASP A 54 9.44 5.59 23.55
C ASP A 54 7.97 5.71 23.91
N PRO A 55 7.31 6.81 23.52
CA PRO A 55 5.95 7.01 23.92
C PRO A 55 5.19 5.81 23.34
N LYS A 56 4.46 5.11 24.20
CA LYS A 56 3.55 4.00 23.91
C LYS A 56 2.38 4.50 23.02
N ILE A 57 2.70 5.19 21.91
CA ILE A 57 1.79 5.76 20.92
C ILE A 57 1.03 4.63 20.23
N TRP A 58 1.63 3.44 20.20
CA TRP A 58 1.16 2.26 19.50
C TRP A 58 0.60 1.28 20.53
N GLY A 59 -0.72 1.27 20.74
CA GLY A 59 -1.36 0.23 21.54
C GLY A 59 -1.10 -1.16 20.93
N ASN A 60 -0.97 -2.20 21.76
CA ASN A 60 -0.70 -3.57 21.29
C ASN A 60 -1.80 -4.04 20.33
N ILE A 61 -1.47 -4.21 19.04
CA ILE A 61 -2.37 -4.70 18.00
C ILE A 61 -2.19 -6.21 17.87
N GLU A 62 -3.29 -6.96 17.87
CA GLU A 62 -3.29 -8.41 17.72
C GLU A 62 -3.19 -8.79 16.24
N PHE A 63 -2.39 -9.83 15.98
CA PHE A 63 -2.25 -10.42 14.66
C PHE A 63 -3.53 -11.13 14.23
N MET A 64 -3.98 -10.85 13.01
CA MET A 64 -5.11 -11.55 12.39
C MET A 64 -4.64 -12.43 11.24
N LYS A 65 -4.72 -13.75 11.40
CA LYS A 65 -4.32 -14.72 10.35
C LYS A 65 -5.33 -14.82 9.21
N VAL A 66 -6.63 -14.73 9.52
CA VAL A 66 -7.74 -14.93 8.57
C VAL A 66 -8.77 -13.84 8.78
N ILE A 67 -9.23 -13.24 7.69
CA ILE A 67 -10.30 -12.24 7.71
C ILE A 67 -11.63 -12.99 7.71
N LYS A 68 -12.34 -12.94 8.84
CA LYS A 68 -13.69 -13.56 8.94
C LYS A 68 -14.77 -12.59 8.52
N LYS A 69 -14.69 -11.35 8.99
CA LYS A 69 -15.67 -10.31 8.69
C LYS A 69 -15.00 -9.07 8.13
N SER A 70 -13.89 -8.62 8.73
CA SER A 70 -13.24 -7.35 8.40
C SER A 70 -11.72 -7.46 8.58
N PRO A 71 -10.91 -6.73 7.79
CA PRO A 71 -9.45 -6.69 8.01
C PRO A 71 -9.07 -5.98 9.31
N TYR A 72 -10.00 -5.29 9.97
CA TYR A 72 -9.82 -4.65 11.27
C TYR A 72 -10.99 -5.02 12.19
N GLU A 73 -10.74 -5.87 13.19
CA GLU A 73 -11.76 -6.42 14.10
C GLU A 73 -11.48 -6.04 15.56
N PRO A 74 -12.52 -5.82 16.39
CA PRO A 74 -12.36 -5.65 17.83
C PRO A 74 -11.79 -6.92 18.50
N PRO A 75 -11.09 -6.79 19.65
CA PRO A 75 -10.84 -5.55 20.39
C PRO A 75 -9.71 -4.68 19.81
N ASN A 76 -8.70 -5.28 19.16
CA ASN A 76 -7.62 -4.54 18.50
C ASN A 76 -6.86 -5.42 17.48
N ALA A 77 -7.56 -6.18 16.63
CA ALA A 77 -6.95 -7.08 15.66
C ALA A 77 -6.84 -6.43 14.28
N SER A 78 -5.70 -6.61 13.61
CA SER A 78 -5.44 -6.09 12.26
C SER A 78 -4.84 -7.16 11.36
N ALA A 79 -5.36 -7.26 10.14
CA ALA A 79 -4.84 -8.11 9.08
C ALA A 79 -3.52 -7.60 8.49
N GLU A 80 -3.12 -6.36 8.78
CA GLU A 80 -1.83 -5.79 8.35
C GLU A 80 -0.65 -6.22 9.22
N VAL A 81 -0.91 -6.63 10.47
CA VAL A 81 0.15 -7.04 11.40
C VAL A 81 0.81 -8.31 10.87
N SER A 82 2.15 -8.37 10.98
CA SER A 82 2.98 -9.49 10.52
C SER A 82 2.94 -9.77 9.02
N GLU A 83 2.41 -8.86 8.22
CA GLU A 83 2.53 -8.92 6.76
C GLU A 83 3.72 -8.07 6.31
N LYS A 84 4.70 -8.71 5.67
CA LYS A 84 6.01 -8.10 5.43
C LYS A 84 5.94 -6.82 4.62
N ALA A 85 5.02 -6.74 3.65
CA ALA A 85 4.83 -5.54 2.83
C ALA A 85 4.48 -4.32 3.68
N PHE A 86 3.62 -4.48 4.68
CA PHE A 86 3.24 -3.40 5.59
C PHE A 86 4.37 -3.08 6.57
N ASP A 87 5.02 -4.10 7.13
CA ASP A 87 6.11 -3.91 8.09
C ASP A 87 7.31 -3.20 7.45
N GLU A 88 7.69 -3.55 6.22
CA GLU A 88 8.77 -2.89 5.49
C GLU A 88 8.43 -1.43 5.17
N VAL A 89 7.20 -1.13 4.73
CA VAL A 89 6.79 0.27 4.52
C VAL A 89 6.80 1.05 5.84
N LYS A 90 6.31 0.48 6.94
CA LYS A 90 6.37 1.14 8.25
C LYS A 90 7.79 1.47 8.67
N LYS A 91 8.74 0.53 8.50
CA LYS A 91 10.17 0.79 8.78
C LYS A 91 10.71 1.98 7.98
N LEU A 92 10.29 2.15 6.73
CA LEU A 92 10.68 3.29 5.90
C LEU A 92 10.09 4.63 6.38
N LEU A 93 8.97 4.59 7.12
CA LEU A 93 8.25 5.75 7.63
C LEU A 93 8.61 6.11 9.08
N LEU A 94 9.43 5.30 9.74
CA LEU A 94 9.94 5.58 11.07
C LEU A 94 11.17 6.49 11.00
N GLN A 95 11.30 7.35 12.00
CA GLN A 95 12.50 8.15 12.17
C GLN A 95 13.64 7.24 12.67
N PRO A 96 14.84 7.30 12.06
CA PRO A 96 16.01 6.57 12.51
C PRO A 96 16.50 6.98 13.91
N ASP A 97 17.08 6.02 14.64
CA ASP A 97 17.65 6.25 15.99
C ASP A 97 18.95 7.07 15.96
N ASP A 98 19.62 7.15 14.81
CA ASP A 98 20.87 7.90 14.62
C ASP A 98 20.67 9.42 14.49
N GLY A 99 19.43 9.89 14.65
CA GLY A 99 19.05 11.30 14.55
C GLY A 99 18.93 11.81 13.11
N SER A 100 19.14 10.96 12.09
CA SER A 100 18.88 11.33 10.71
C SER A 100 17.37 11.56 10.47
N ALA A 101 17.04 12.39 9.48
CA ALA A 101 15.65 12.71 9.18
C ALA A 101 14.89 11.53 8.54
N VAL A 102 15.59 10.69 7.77
CA VAL A 102 15.01 9.59 7.00
C VAL A 102 15.98 8.42 6.84
N VAL A 103 15.46 7.20 6.79
CA VAL A 103 16.24 6.01 6.42
C VAL A 103 16.74 6.15 4.97
N PRO A 104 18.02 5.85 4.65
CA PRO A 104 18.55 5.95 3.28
C PRO A 104 17.74 5.18 2.23
N GLN A 105 17.14 4.06 2.60
CA GLN A 105 16.25 3.30 1.72
C GLN A 105 14.96 4.06 1.38
N ALA A 106 14.39 4.82 2.32
CA ALA A 106 13.21 5.65 2.06
C ALA A 106 13.56 6.76 1.07
N ALA A 107 14.71 7.43 1.25
CA ALA A 107 15.19 8.44 0.31
C ALA A 107 15.41 7.88 -1.11
N ARG A 108 15.90 6.65 -1.26
CA ARG A 108 16.04 5.98 -2.57
C ARG A 108 14.71 5.65 -3.24
N LEU A 109 13.68 5.30 -2.46
CA LEU A 109 12.37 4.89 -2.99
C LEU A 109 11.47 6.09 -3.30
N PHE A 110 11.47 7.12 -2.45
CA PHE A 110 10.57 8.26 -2.55
C PHE A 110 11.25 9.55 -3.03
N GLY A 111 12.58 9.63 -2.96
CA GLY A 111 13.33 10.88 -2.99
C GLY A 111 13.41 11.51 -1.60
N SER A 112 14.52 12.20 -1.29
CA SER A 112 14.81 12.71 0.06
C SER A 112 13.69 13.59 0.62
N ARG A 113 13.25 14.60 -0.14
CA ARG A 113 12.23 15.55 0.31
C ARG A 113 10.88 14.89 0.62
N LEU A 114 10.44 13.96 -0.24
CA LEU A 114 9.17 13.27 -0.03
C LEU A 114 9.28 12.25 1.12
N ALA A 115 10.41 11.57 1.26
CA ALA A 115 10.66 10.69 2.39
C ALA A 115 10.56 11.46 3.73
N GLU A 116 11.16 12.66 3.81
CA GLU A 116 11.09 13.51 5.01
C GLU A 116 9.65 13.93 5.32
N SER A 117 8.89 14.34 4.29
CA SER A 117 7.47 14.65 4.42
C SER A 117 6.65 13.47 4.93
N LEU A 118 6.92 12.25 4.44
CA LEU A 118 6.20 11.05 4.83
C LEU A 118 6.52 10.60 6.26
N VAL A 119 7.80 10.62 6.67
CA VAL A 119 8.21 10.33 8.05
C VAL A 119 7.58 11.33 9.02
N THR A 120 7.66 12.62 8.69
CA THR A 120 7.07 13.69 9.51
C THR A 120 5.55 13.52 9.62
N ALA A 121 4.86 13.25 8.51
CA ALA A 121 3.42 13.02 8.52
C ALA A 121 3.02 11.77 9.30
N PHE A 122 3.72 10.65 9.11
CA PHE A 122 3.47 9.41 9.87
C PHE A 122 3.55 9.66 11.38
N PHE A 123 4.59 10.37 11.83
CA PHE A 123 4.78 10.75 13.24
C PHE A 123 3.68 11.69 13.74
N GLN A 124 3.38 12.77 13.02
CA GLN A 124 2.37 13.76 13.44
C GLN A 124 0.95 13.17 13.44
N ILE A 125 0.62 12.32 12.46
CA ILE A 125 -0.63 11.55 12.46
C ILE A 125 -0.67 10.65 13.68
N GLY A 126 0.42 9.94 13.99
CA GLY A 126 0.56 9.14 15.22
C GLY A 126 0.22 9.93 16.48
N ARG A 127 0.70 11.16 16.59
CA ARG A 127 0.43 12.04 17.75
C ARG A 127 -0.95 12.71 17.76
N SER A 128 -1.65 12.76 16.63
CA SER A 128 -2.93 13.49 16.53
C SER A 128 -4.09 12.83 17.26
N GLY A 129 -4.03 11.52 17.52
CA GLY A 129 -5.15 10.74 18.02
C GLY A 129 -6.32 10.56 17.04
N MET A 130 -6.30 11.23 15.87
CA MET A 130 -7.37 11.20 14.87
C MET A 130 -7.12 10.13 13.81
N LEU A 131 -8.18 9.52 13.27
CA LEU A 131 -7.99 8.61 12.14
C LEU A 131 -7.58 9.35 10.86
N PHE A 132 -8.27 10.45 10.56
CA PHE A 132 -8.07 11.23 9.34
C PHE A 132 -8.59 12.67 9.51
N SER A 133 -7.97 13.62 8.80
CA SER A 133 -8.51 14.95 8.55
C SER A 133 -8.30 15.32 7.07
N PRO A 134 -9.30 15.90 6.38
CA PRO A 134 -9.15 16.33 4.99
C PRO A 134 -7.96 17.31 4.78
N GLN A 135 -7.67 18.15 5.78
CA GLN A 135 -6.58 19.13 5.78
C GLN A 135 -5.19 18.49 5.65
N TRP A 136 -5.05 17.19 5.97
CA TRP A 136 -3.78 16.49 5.82
C TRP A 136 -3.35 16.36 4.35
N GLN A 137 -4.31 16.44 3.41
CA GLN A 137 -4.00 16.48 1.97
C GLN A 137 -3.26 17.77 1.57
N GLU A 138 -3.41 18.83 2.36
CA GLU A 138 -2.72 20.11 2.17
C GLU A 138 -1.35 20.12 2.88
N GLY A 139 -0.96 19.01 3.53
CA GLY A 139 0.32 18.91 4.23
C GLY A 139 0.34 19.64 5.57
N LYS A 140 -0.80 19.88 6.20
CA LYS A 140 -0.90 20.50 7.53
C LYS A 140 -1.46 19.51 8.54
N ILE A 141 -0.63 19.02 9.45
CA ILE A 141 -1.00 18.04 10.47
C ILE A 141 -0.67 18.62 11.84
N ARG A 142 -1.68 18.85 12.68
CA ARG A 142 -1.55 19.48 14.02
C ARG A 142 -0.83 20.84 13.99
N GLY A 143 -1.08 21.64 12.95
CA GLY A 143 -0.42 22.93 12.75
C GLY A 143 1.01 22.85 12.19
N VAL A 144 1.59 21.65 12.10
CA VAL A 144 2.91 21.42 11.49
C VAL A 144 2.76 21.25 9.99
N THR A 145 3.56 22.00 9.23
CA THR A 145 3.67 21.85 7.77
C THR A 145 4.58 20.67 7.44
N THR A 146 4.00 19.58 6.96
CA THR A 146 4.71 18.36 6.57
C THR A 146 5.14 18.36 5.10
N GLY A 147 4.69 19.35 4.32
CA GLY A 147 4.87 19.41 2.87
C GLY A 147 3.78 18.66 2.10
N TRP A 148 3.80 18.77 0.77
CA TRP A 148 2.80 18.13 -0.09
C TRP A 148 3.03 16.61 -0.16
N ILE A 149 1.98 15.84 0.12
CA ILE A 149 2.02 14.37 0.13
C ILE A 149 0.99 13.84 -0.86
N PRO A 150 1.38 13.00 -1.84
CA PRO A 150 0.43 12.34 -2.71
C PRO A 150 -0.62 11.55 -1.91
N LYS A 151 -1.91 11.69 -2.25
CA LYS A 151 -3.04 11.03 -1.56
C LYS A 151 -2.81 9.53 -1.34
N ALA A 152 -2.30 8.85 -2.37
CA ALA A 152 -1.98 7.43 -2.34
C ALA A 152 -0.89 7.05 -1.30
N LEU A 153 0.04 7.97 -1.00
CA LEU A 153 1.08 7.77 0.00
C LEU A 153 0.63 8.26 1.38
N LEU A 154 -0.20 9.30 1.46
CA LEU A 154 -0.86 9.70 2.71
C LEU A 154 -1.68 8.55 3.30
N LEU A 155 -2.30 7.73 2.44
CA LEU A 155 -2.96 6.50 2.85
C LEU A 155 -2.03 5.57 3.65
N LEU A 156 -0.76 5.44 3.26
CA LEU A 156 0.23 4.60 3.95
C LEU A 156 0.66 5.20 5.30
N CYS A 157 0.50 6.51 5.47
CA CYS A 157 0.80 7.18 6.73
C CYS A 157 -0.28 6.99 7.81
N LEU A 158 -1.45 6.45 7.45
CA LEU A 158 -2.54 6.20 8.40
C LEU A 158 -2.23 4.96 9.26
N HIS A 159 -2.66 5.02 10.52
CA HIS A 159 -2.35 4.00 11.52
C HIS A 159 -3.45 2.95 11.67
N GLU A 160 -3.09 1.69 11.51
CA GLU A 160 -4.05 0.60 11.34
C GLU A 160 -4.95 0.36 12.55
N GLN A 161 -4.45 0.56 13.77
CA GLN A 161 -5.23 0.45 15.02
C GLN A 161 -6.46 1.37 15.04
N ARG A 162 -6.41 2.48 14.29
CA ARG A 162 -7.50 3.47 14.29
C ARG A 162 -8.67 3.02 13.40
N PHE A 163 -8.44 2.14 12.43
CA PHE A 163 -9.51 1.61 11.59
C PHE A 163 -10.45 0.68 12.36
N VAL A 164 -9.98 0.03 13.43
CA VAL A 164 -10.82 -0.86 14.26
C VAL A 164 -12.07 -0.11 14.75
N ARG A 165 -11.88 1.12 15.26
CA ARG A 165 -12.93 1.95 15.88
C ARG A 165 -13.59 2.95 14.93
N ALA A 166 -13.20 2.96 13.66
CA ALA A 166 -13.71 3.91 12.68
C ALA A 166 -15.20 3.66 12.37
N ASN A 167 -15.99 4.73 12.40
CA ASN A 167 -17.39 4.67 11.97
C ASN A 167 -17.51 4.78 10.44
N GLU A 168 -18.70 4.46 9.92
CA GLU A 168 -18.96 4.43 8.48
C GLU A 168 -18.73 5.79 7.80
N ALA A 169 -19.15 6.90 8.42
CA ALA A 169 -19.03 8.23 7.86
C ALA A 169 -17.56 8.66 7.70
N THR A 170 -16.73 8.42 8.72
CA THR A 170 -15.29 8.68 8.65
C THR A 170 -14.62 7.83 7.57
N LEU A 171 -14.96 6.55 7.47
CA LEU A 171 -14.40 5.63 6.47
C LEU A 171 -14.78 6.07 5.05
N ALA A 172 -16.04 6.44 4.81
CA ALA A 172 -16.49 6.97 3.52
C ALA A 172 -15.76 8.27 3.14
N GLY A 173 -15.54 9.15 4.12
CA GLY A 173 -14.74 10.37 3.94
C GLY A 173 -13.32 10.07 3.47
N ILE A 174 -12.62 9.15 4.14
CA ILE A 174 -11.27 8.71 3.77
C ILE A 174 -11.24 8.16 2.34
N ILE A 175 -12.19 7.29 1.99
CA ILE A 175 -12.27 6.66 0.67
C ILE A 175 -12.42 7.72 -0.43
N LYS A 176 -13.34 8.66 -0.24
CA LYS A 176 -13.57 9.75 -1.18
C LYS A 176 -12.36 10.67 -1.30
N ASP A 177 -11.84 11.12 -0.17
CA ASP A 177 -10.81 12.14 -0.11
C ASP A 177 -9.47 11.64 -0.65
N LEU A 178 -9.13 10.37 -0.40
CA LEU A 178 -7.91 9.73 -0.87
C LEU A 178 -8.06 9.00 -2.21
N GLY A 179 -9.29 8.95 -2.78
CA GLY A 179 -9.57 8.35 -4.08
C GLY A 179 -9.39 6.83 -4.12
N LEU A 180 -9.79 6.13 -3.05
CA LEU A 180 -9.45 4.71 -2.87
C LEU A 180 -10.15 3.78 -3.88
N CYS A 181 -11.34 4.14 -4.38
CA CYS A 181 -12.02 3.35 -5.41
C CYS A 181 -11.13 3.16 -6.65
N GLN A 182 -10.45 4.23 -7.08
CA GLN A 182 -9.53 4.18 -8.22
C GLN A 182 -8.34 3.27 -7.93
N ILE A 183 -7.76 3.36 -6.72
CA ILE A 183 -6.61 2.54 -6.32
C ILE A 183 -6.98 1.05 -6.33
N VAL A 184 -8.17 0.70 -5.85
CA VAL A 184 -8.65 -0.69 -5.89
C VAL A 184 -8.95 -1.12 -7.32
N GLY A 185 -9.56 -0.26 -8.14
CA GLY A 185 -9.78 -0.54 -9.57
C GLY A 185 -8.46 -0.82 -10.32
N ASP A 186 -7.44 0.00 -10.10
CA ASP A 186 -6.09 -0.18 -10.64
C ASP A 186 -5.52 -1.54 -10.20
N SER A 187 -5.69 -1.91 -8.92
CA SER A 187 -5.21 -3.19 -8.38
C SER A 187 -5.90 -4.40 -9.01
N ILE A 188 -7.21 -4.33 -9.23
CA ILE A 188 -8.00 -5.40 -9.86
C ILE A 188 -7.53 -5.62 -11.31
N ASN A 189 -7.31 -4.52 -12.04
CA ASN A 189 -6.84 -4.57 -13.42
C ASN A 189 -5.41 -5.12 -13.50
N GLU A 190 -4.50 -4.61 -12.66
CA GLU A 190 -3.09 -5.02 -12.67
C GLU A 190 -2.91 -6.49 -12.31
N TRP A 191 -3.70 -7.01 -11.37
CA TRP A 191 -3.67 -8.41 -10.98
C TRP A 191 -4.58 -9.31 -11.82
N ARG A 192 -5.22 -8.78 -12.88
CA ARG A 192 -6.12 -9.51 -13.79
C ARG A 192 -7.25 -10.24 -13.05
N LEU A 193 -7.85 -9.55 -12.07
CA LEU A 193 -8.93 -10.08 -11.24
C LEU A 193 -10.32 -9.60 -11.71
N ASP A 194 -10.38 -8.90 -12.83
CA ASP A 194 -11.57 -8.28 -13.38
C ASP A 194 -12.68 -9.30 -13.69
N ARG A 195 -12.31 -10.50 -14.15
CA ARG A 195 -13.24 -11.62 -14.38
C ARG A 195 -13.79 -12.18 -13.05
N LYS A 196 -12.93 -12.32 -12.04
CA LYS A 196 -13.31 -12.91 -10.75
C LYS A 196 -14.18 -11.98 -9.91
N PHE A 197 -13.92 -10.67 -9.99
CA PHE A 197 -14.65 -9.65 -9.23
C PHE A 197 -15.36 -8.67 -10.17
N ILE A 198 -16.22 -9.21 -11.04
CA ILE A 198 -16.90 -8.45 -12.10
C ILE A 198 -17.76 -7.30 -11.57
N ASN A 199 -18.37 -7.44 -10.39
CA ASN A 199 -19.19 -6.38 -9.82
C ASN A 199 -18.32 -5.19 -9.37
N LEU A 200 -17.09 -5.45 -8.92
CA LEU A 200 -16.15 -4.38 -8.61
C LEU A 200 -15.57 -3.79 -9.90
N SER A 201 -15.09 -4.60 -10.82
CA SER A 201 -14.45 -4.12 -12.05
C SER A 201 -15.39 -3.32 -12.97
N SER A 202 -16.69 -3.53 -12.88
CA SER A 202 -17.71 -2.78 -13.65
C SER A 202 -18.12 -1.43 -13.04
N ASN A 203 -17.61 -1.06 -11.86
CA ASN A 203 -17.95 0.18 -11.16
C ASN A 203 -16.74 1.12 -11.05
N THR A 204 -16.93 2.40 -11.36
CA THR A 204 -15.90 3.45 -11.15
C THR A 204 -15.92 4.00 -9.72
N ALA A 205 -17.05 3.91 -9.04
CA ALA A 205 -17.23 4.27 -7.64
C ALA A 205 -18.09 3.20 -6.95
N TYR A 206 -17.61 2.67 -5.83
CA TYR A 206 -18.30 1.59 -5.13
C TYR A 206 -19.41 2.16 -4.25
N THR A 207 -20.63 1.64 -4.44
CA THR A 207 -21.77 1.91 -3.56
C THR A 207 -22.17 0.60 -2.89
N PHE A 208 -21.91 0.47 -1.59
CA PHE A 208 -22.25 -0.74 -0.84
C PHE A 208 -23.67 -0.65 -0.27
N THR A 209 -24.42 -1.75 -0.38
CA THR A 209 -25.84 -1.80 0.03
C THR A 209 -26.02 -2.31 1.46
N LYS A 210 -25.14 -3.20 1.92
CA LYS A 210 -25.12 -3.79 3.26
C LYS A 210 -23.69 -3.80 3.79
N ASN A 211 -23.52 -3.93 5.11
CA ASN A 211 -22.21 -4.06 5.76
C ASN A 211 -21.20 -2.99 5.31
N LYS A 212 -21.65 -1.74 5.13
CA LYS A 212 -20.88 -0.68 4.49
C LYS A 212 -19.55 -0.40 5.20
N ALA A 213 -19.57 -0.28 6.53
CA ALA A 213 -18.35 -0.09 7.31
C ALA A 213 -17.32 -1.21 7.09
N VAL A 214 -17.76 -2.46 6.96
CA VAL A 214 -16.89 -3.61 6.66
C VAL A 214 -16.32 -3.51 5.25
N CYS A 215 -17.15 -3.18 4.27
CA CYS A 215 -16.71 -3.03 2.89
C CYS A 215 -15.69 -1.88 2.74
N TYR A 216 -15.90 -0.76 3.42
CA TYR A 216 -14.97 0.36 3.44
C TYR A 216 -13.63 -0.01 4.09
N LYS A 217 -13.65 -0.80 5.16
CA LYS A 217 -12.43 -1.35 5.77
C LYS A 217 -11.67 -2.27 4.80
N CYS A 218 -12.39 -3.13 4.07
CA CYS A 218 -11.81 -3.98 3.02
C CYS A 218 -11.19 -3.13 1.90
N GLU A 219 -11.87 -2.07 1.46
CA GLU A 219 -11.38 -1.18 0.42
C GLU A 219 -10.08 -0.49 0.82
N ILE A 220 -10.01 0.03 2.05
CA ILE A 220 -8.80 0.63 2.63
C ILE A 220 -7.66 -0.38 2.69
N PHE A 221 -7.93 -1.61 3.16
CA PHE A 221 -6.92 -2.66 3.27
C PHE A 221 -6.34 -3.03 1.91
N VAL A 222 -7.19 -3.27 0.90
CA VAL A 222 -6.75 -3.62 -0.46
C VAL A 222 -5.96 -2.47 -1.08
N ALA A 223 -6.44 -1.23 -0.95
CA ALA A 223 -5.74 -0.04 -1.45
C ALA A 223 -4.36 0.11 -0.80
N ARG A 224 -4.24 -0.08 0.53
CA ARG A 224 -2.96 -0.04 1.24
C ARG A 224 -2.03 -1.16 0.79
N ALA A 225 -2.51 -2.40 0.72
CA ALA A 225 -1.73 -3.55 0.28
C ALA A 225 -1.13 -3.34 -1.13
N PHE A 226 -1.95 -2.87 -2.07
CA PHE A 226 -1.49 -2.54 -3.42
C PHE A 226 -0.43 -1.44 -3.41
N ARG A 227 -0.64 -0.36 -2.63
CA ARG A 227 0.33 0.73 -2.53
C ARG A 227 1.63 0.32 -1.87
N CYS A 228 1.62 -0.54 -0.85
CA CYS A 228 2.84 -1.10 -0.26
C CYS A 228 3.65 -1.87 -1.31
N VAL A 229 3.02 -2.78 -2.06
CA VAL A 229 3.70 -3.56 -3.11
C VAL A 229 4.27 -2.66 -4.21
N LYS A 230 3.52 -1.64 -4.63
CA LYS A 230 3.99 -0.65 -5.61
C LYS A 230 5.20 0.13 -5.14
N VAL A 231 5.15 0.65 -3.91
CA VAL A 231 6.25 1.42 -3.30
C VAL A 231 7.51 0.58 -3.18
N LEU A 232 7.37 -0.67 -2.72
CA LEU A 232 8.49 -1.59 -2.55
C LEU A 232 8.98 -2.17 -3.87
N LYS A 233 8.30 -1.88 -4.99
CA LYS A 233 8.56 -2.44 -6.33
C LYS A 233 8.58 -3.97 -6.32
N TRP A 234 7.73 -4.57 -5.49
CA TRP A 234 7.62 -6.02 -5.41
C TRP A 234 6.81 -6.54 -6.59
N THR A 235 7.30 -7.62 -7.20
CA THR A 235 6.63 -8.30 -8.31
C THR A 235 5.73 -9.43 -7.86
N ARG A 236 5.78 -9.80 -6.57
CA ARG A 236 5.06 -10.94 -6.00
C ARG A 236 4.45 -10.61 -4.66
N PHE A 237 3.26 -11.16 -4.45
CA PHE A 237 2.62 -11.15 -3.14
C PHE A 237 3.12 -12.30 -2.29
N GLU A 238 3.23 -12.03 -0.99
CA GLU A 238 3.28 -13.10 -0.01
C GLU A 238 1.93 -13.85 -0.02
N PRO A 239 1.93 -15.19 0.05
CA PRO A 239 0.69 -15.97 -0.02
C PRO A 239 -0.33 -15.60 1.06
N THR A 240 0.14 -15.20 2.25
CA THR A 240 -0.70 -14.76 3.37
C THR A 240 -1.43 -13.46 3.06
N LEU A 241 -0.69 -12.44 2.61
CA LEU A 241 -1.24 -11.16 2.19
C LEU A 241 -2.20 -11.34 1.01
N TRP A 242 -1.81 -12.14 0.02
CA TRP A 242 -2.64 -12.40 -1.15
C TRP A 242 -3.99 -13.00 -0.75
N LYS A 243 -3.99 -14.00 0.13
CA LYS A 243 -5.22 -14.60 0.65
C LYS A 243 -6.13 -13.55 1.29
N LYS A 244 -5.58 -12.69 2.17
CA LYS A 244 -6.34 -11.62 2.83
C LYS A 244 -6.91 -10.60 1.85
N VAL A 245 -6.14 -10.22 0.82
CA VAL A 245 -6.61 -9.34 -0.26
C VAL A 245 -7.80 -9.98 -1.00
N MET A 246 -7.71 -11.27 -1.33
CA MET A 246 -8.79 -12.00 -2.00
C MET A 246 -10.04 -12.13 -1.12
N ASP A 247 -9.88 -12.35 0.19
CA ASP A 247 -10.98 -12.38 1.16
C ASP A 247 -11.70 -11.01 1.19
N CYS A 248 -10.95 -9.90 1.29
CA CYS A 248 -11.51 -8.55 1.25
C CYS A 248 -12.25 -8.23 -0.05
N LEU A 249 -11.66 -8.56 -1.20
CA LEU A 249 -12.29 -8.35 -2.51
C LEU A 249 -13.58 -9.16 -2.65
N THR A 250 -13.62 -10.38 -2.12
CA THR A 250 -14.82 -11.23 -2.10
C THR A 250 -15.94 -10.55 -1.30
N ILE A 251 -15.64 -10.11 -0.08
CA ILE A 251 -16.60 -9.38 0.77
C ILE A 251 -17.13 -8.13 0.07
N MET A 252 -16.25 -7.33 -0.54
CA MET A 252 -16.66 -6.13 -1.26
C MET A 252 -17.56 -6.46 -2.47
N ASN A 253 -17.19 -7.47 -3.25
CA ASN A 253 -17.89 -7.87 -4.47
C ASN A 253 -19.31 -8.42 -4.22
N GLU A 254 -19.52 -9.06 -3.06
CA GLU A 254 -20.85 -9.54 -2.62
C GLU A 254 -21.82 -8.40 -2.25
N HIS A 255 -21.29 -7.27 -1.76
CA HIS A 255 -22.10 -6.20 -1.17
C HIS A 255 -22.18 -4.93 -2.02
N VAL A 256 -21.34 -4.82 -3.06
CA VAL A 256 -21.35 -3.69 -4.00
C VAL A 256 -22.61 -3.74 -4.88
N ARG A 257 -23.21 -2.57 -5.12
CA ARG A 257 -24.34 -2.44 -6.03
C ARG A 257 -23.92 -2.82 -7.45
N VAL A 258 -24.61 -3.79 -8.05
CA VAL A 258 -24.36 -4.21 -9.42
C VAL A 258 -24.85 -3.14 -10.40
N SER A 259 -23.96 -2.67 -11.26
CA SER A 259 -24.32 -1.81 -12.40
C SER A 259 -24.98 -2.67 -13.48
N LYS A 260 -26.29 -2.49 -13.70
CA LYS A 260 -27.05 -3.25 -14.70
C LYS A 260 -26.45 -3.14 -16.10
N ASN A 261 -25.85 -1.99 -16.43
CA ASN A 261 -25.29 -1.73 -17.75
C ASN A 261 -23.84 -2.23 -17.88
N GLY A 262 -23.08 -2.26 -16.78
CA GLY A 262 -21.65 -2.63 -16.81
C GLY A 262 -21.41 -4.13 -16.91
N VAL A 263 -22.23 -4.95 -16.23
CA VAL A 263 -22.03 -6.41 -16.20
C VAL A 263 -22.38 -7.06 -17.53
N ALA A 264 -23.53 -6.70 -18.13
CA ALA A 264 -23.94 -7.28 -19.41
C ALA A 264 -22.90 -7.01 -20.52
N LYS A 265 -22.36 -5.79 -20.57
CA LYS A 265 -21.32 -5.40 -21.53
C LYS A 265 -20.04 -6.22 -21.35
N ARG A 266 -19.57 -6.40 -20.11
CA ARG A 266 -18.35 -7.20 -19.86
C ARG A 266 -18.55 -8.68 -20.13
N ILE A 267 -19.73 -9.24 -19.84
CA ILE A 267 -20.01 -10.65 -20.16
C ILE A 267 -19.99 -10.85 -21.68
N SER A 268 -20.64 -9.96 -22.46
CA SER A 268 -20.61 -10.05 -23.93
C SER A 268 -19.21 -9.91 -24.51
N GLU A 269 -18.35 -9.05 -23.94
CA GLU A 269 -16.96 -8.91 -24.38
C GLU A 269 -16.11 -10.15 -24.07
N LEU A 270 -16.49 -10.94 -23.07
CA LEU A 270 -15.78 -12.16 -22.70
C LEU A 270 -16.20 -13.39 -23.53
N ASP A 271 -17.44 -13.41 -24.02
CA ASP A 271 -17.97 -14.53 -24.81
C ASP A 271 -17.51 -14.48 -26.29
N GLU A 272 -17.02 -13.34 -26.80
CA GLU A 272 -16.59 -13.20 -28.21
C GLU A 272 -15.22 -13.83 -28.53
N ASP A 273 -14.42 -14.19 -27.52
CA ASP A 273 -13.10 -14.82 -27.70
C ASP A 273 -13.16 -16.37 -27.72
N GLU A 274 -14.33 -17.00 -27.52
CA GLU A 274 -14.50 -18.45 -27.63
C GLU A 274 -15.15 -18.85 -28.98
N VAL A 275 -14.29 -19.27 -29.92
CA VAL A 275 -14.49 -20.06 -31.16
C VAL A 275 -15.92 -20.16 -31.75
N PRO A 276 -16.14 -19.82 -33.03
CA PRO A 276 -17.45 -19.88 -33.67
C PRO A 276 -17.99 -21.33 -33.75
N VAL A 277 -19.00 -21.63 -32.93
CA VAL A 277 -19.83 -22.83 -33.08
C VAL A 277 -20.73 -22.63 -34.29
N VAL A 278 -20.54 -23.46 -35.31
CA VAL A 278 -21.37 -23.53 -36.51
C VAL A 278 -22.79 -23.97 -36.12
N VAL A 279 -23.73 -23.02 -36.07
CA VAL A 279 -25.15 -23.29 -35.74
C VAL A 279 -25.91 -23.75 -36.98
N GLU A 280 -26.21 -25.06 -37.04
CA GLU A 280 -27.11 -25.65 -38.03
C GLU A 280 -28.59 -25.40 -37.64
N LYS A 281 -29.34 -24.70 -38.50
CA LYS A 281 -30.76 -24.37 -38.31
C LYS A 281 -31.67 -25.55 -38.70
N ARG A 282 -32.57 -25.99 -37.81
CA ARG A 282 -33.80 -26.71 -38.21
C ARG A 282 -35.04 -26.49 -37.31
N PRO A 283 -36.26 -26.69 -37.86
CA PRO A 283 -37.50 -26.03 -37.43
C PRO A 283 -38.34 -26.82 -36.41
N ALA A 284 -39.47 -26.22 -36.05
CA ALA A 284 -40.14 -26.34 -34.76
C ALA A 284 -41.21 -27.44 -34.63
N LYS A 285 -41.46 -27.78 -33.35
CA LYS A 285 -42.72 -28.21 -32.72
C LYS A 285 -43.26 -29.61 -33.05
N LYS A 286 -42.81 -30.58 -32.24
CA LYS A 286 -43.64 -31.43 -31.34
C LYS A 286 -42.76 -32.53 -30.71
N ALA A 287 -42.13 -32.25 -29.57
CA ALA A 287 -41.58 -33.26 -28.63
C ALA A 287 -41.01 -32.59 -27.36
N ALA A 288 -41.80 -31.75 -26.68
CA ALA A 288 -41.33 -30.96 -25.54
C ALA A 288 -40.92 -31.80 -24.30
N ALA A 289 -41.36 -33.06 -24.19
CA ALA A 289 -40.99 -33.94 -23.08
C ALA A 289 -39.70 -34.77 -23.33
N LYS A 290 -39.30 -35.00 -24.59
CA LYS A 290 -38.03 -35.68 -24.91
C LYS A 290 -36.85 -34.70 -24.87
N LYS A 291 -37.11 -33.44 -25.25
CA LYS A 291 -36.10 -32.38 -25.29
C LYS A 291 -35.56 -31.99 -23.91
N GLN A 292 -36.36 -32.13 -22.85
CA GLN A 292 -35.97 -31.77 -21.48
C GLN A 292 -34.91 -32.73 -20.90
N LYS A 293 -35.03 -34.04 -21.19
CA LYS A 293 -34.01 -35.04 -20.81
C LYS A 293 -32.72 -34.90 -21.61
N GLU A 294 -32.81 -34.52 -22.88
CA GLU A 294 -31.65 -34.30 -23.75
C GLU A 294 -30.87 -33.03 -23.35
N THR A 295 -31.56 -31.96 -22.95
CA THR A 295 -30.91 -30.77 -22.39
C THR A 295 -30.23 -31.02 -21.04
N GLU A 296 -30.82 -31.87 -20.19
CA GLU A 296 -30.22 -32.21 -18.89
C GLU A 296 -28.95 -33.06 -19.03
N ALA A 297 -28.94 -34.02 -19.97
CA ALA A 297 -27.74 -34.81 -20.28
C ALA A 297 -26.61 -33.93 -20.85
N THR A 298 -26.95 -32.93 -21.67
CA THR A 298 -25.97 -32.01 -22.25
C THR A 298 -25.42 -31.04 -21.20
N ASP A 299 -26.26 -30.56 -20.27
CA ASP A 299 -25.81 -29.70 -19.16
C ASP A 299 -24.88 -30.45 -18.18
N ILE A 300 -25.17 -31.73 -17.91
CA ILE A 300 -24.28 -32.59 -17.10
C ILE A 300 -22.95 -32.82 -17.81
N ALA A 301 -22.95 -33.11 -19.12
CA ALA A 301 -21.73 -33.27 -19.91
C ALA A 301 -20.88 -31.99 -19.94
N ASN A 302 -21.51 -30.83 -20.13
CA ASN A 302 -20.81 -29.54 -20.09
C ASN A 302 -20.22 -29.26 -18.71
N ARG A 303 -20.93 -29.56 -17.61
CA ARG A 303 -20.37 -29.40 -16.25
C ARG A 303 -19.20 -30.33 -15.96
N MET A 304 -19.21 -31.55 -16.51
CA MET A 304 -18.10 -32.50 -16.37
C MET A 304 -16.87 -31.99 -17.14
N ARG A 305 -17.06 -31.55 -18.39
CA ARG A 305 -15.98 -30.96 -19.19
C ARG A 305 -15.39 -29.70 -18.53
N LEU A 306 -16.23 -28.81 -18.01
CA LEU A 306 -15.77 -27.61 -17.30
C LEU A 306 -15.09 -27.92 -15.94
N ARG A 307 -15.27 -29.13 -15.40
CA ARG A 307 -14.48 -29.61 -14.25
C ARG A 307 -13.13 -30.13 -14.70
N GLU A 308 -13.07 -30.90 -15.78
CA GLU A 308 -11.81 -31.38 -16.37
C GLU A 308 -10.91 -30.23 -16.79
N GLU A 309 -11.42 -29.23 -17.51
CA GLU A 309 -10.66 -28.03 -17.91
C GLU A 309 -10.15 -27.24 -16.69
N ARG A 310 -10.92 -27.21 -15.60
CA ARG A 310 -10.47 -26.60 -14.32
C ARG A 310 -9.37 -27.41 -13.64
N HIS A 311 -9.42 -28.74 -13.72
CA HIS A 311 -8.37 -29.60 -13.19
C HIS A 311 -7.08 -29.45 -14.00
N GLU A 312 -7.15 -29.47 -15.34
CA GLU A 312 -5.99 -29.26 -16.22
C GLU A 312 -5.35 -27.88 -16.03
N SER A 313 -6.17 -26.84 -15.88
CA SER A 313 -5.69 -25.48 -15.58
C SER A 313 -5.01 -25.41 -14.22
N MET A 314 -5.52 -26.12 -13.21
CA MET A 314 -4.93 -26.17 -11.88
C MET A 314 -3.61 -26.93 -11.88
N ASP A 315 -3.51 -28.06 -12.59
CA ASP A 315 -2.28 -28.85 -12.69
C ASP A 315 -1.18 -28.08 -13.44
N THR A 316 -1.55 -27.35 -14.49
CA THR A 316 -0.63 -26.43 -15.19
C THR A 316 -0.09 -25.36 -14.24
N LEU A 317 -0.97 -24.78 -13.42
CA LEU A 317 -0.58 -23.77 -12.43
C LEU A 317 0.36 -24.36 -11.37
N ILE A 318 0.08 -25.57 -10.88
CA ILE A 318 0.95 -26.31 -9.93
C ILE A 318 2.33 -26.52 -10.55
N GLY A 319 2.41 -27.00 -11.81
CA GLY A 319 3.68 -27.18 -12.51
C GLY A 319 4.50 -25.90 -12.65
N MET A 320 3.84 -24.77 -12.96
CA MET A 320 4.51 -23.46 -12.98
C MET A 320 5.05 -23.04 -11.60
N TYR A 321 4.34 -23.34 -10.51
CA TYR A 321 4.80 -23.06 -9.16
C TYR A 321 5.99 -23.94 -8.75
N GLU A 322 5.98 -25.22 -9.12
CA GLU A 322 7.09 -26.16 -8.86
C GLU A 322 8.35 -25.76 -9.62
N GLU A 323 8.24 -25.45 -10.93
CA GLU A 323 9.37 -24.98 -11.72
C GLU A 323 9.95 -23.70 -11.13
N HIS A 324 9.08 -22.78 -10.72
CA HIS A 324 9.50 -21.54 -10.09
C HIS A 324 10.17 -21.77 -8.73
N ALA A 325 9.66 -22.68 -7.89
CA ALA A 325 10.29 -23.06 -6.63
C ALA A 325 11.68 -23.65 -6.85
N ASN A 326 11.84 -24.50 -7.87
CA ASN A 326 13.13 -25.07 -8.26
C ASN A 326 14.13 -23.99 -8.70
N ARG A 327 13.71 -23.02 -9.52
CA ARG A 327 14.55 -21.87 -9.90
C ARG A 327 15.00 -21.05 -8.69
N MET A 328 14.12 -20.85 -7.70
CA MET A 328 14.47 -20.12 -6.47
C MET A 328 15.45 -20.90 -5.59
N GLN A 329 15.28 -22.22 -5.46
CA GLN A 329 16.23 -23.07 -4.74
C GLN A 329 17.62 -22.99 -5.41
N HIS A 330 17.69 -23.02 -6.74
CA HIS A 330 18.93 -22.85 -7.47
C HIS A 330 19.59 -21.48 -7.19
N ILE A 331 18.82 -20.38 -7.25
CA ILE A 331 19.33 -19.04 -6.93
C ILE A 331 19.87 -18.97 -5.49
N LEU A 332 19.18 -19.57 -4.52
CA LEU A 332 19.64 -19.61 -3.13
C LEU A 332 20.94 -20.40 -2.96
N VAL A 333 21.11 -21.50 -3.69
CA VAL A 333 22.36 -22.29 -3.69
C VAL A 333 23.51 -21.47 -4.26
N VAL A 334 23.31 -20.81 -5.41
CA VAL A 334 24.31 -19.94 -6.03
C VAL A 334 24.69 -18.77 -5.10
N PHE A 335 23.70 -18.12 -4.47
CA PHE A 335 23.95 -17.03 -3.54
C PHE A 335 24.73 -17.48 -2.31
N LYS A 336 24.36 -18.61 -1.70
CA LYS A 336 25.10 -19.19 -0.54
C LYS A 336 26.53 -19.54 -0.90
N ARG A 337 26.78 -20.03 -2.11
CA ARG A 337 28.13 -20.32 -2.60
C ARG A 337 28.96 -19.02 -2.70
N LYS A 338 28.43 -17.98 -3.35
CA LYS A 338 29.11 -16.69 -3.49
C LYS A 338 29.45 -16.07 -2.13
N MET A 339 28.52 -16.10 -1.18
CA MET A 339 28.75 -15.60 0.18
C MET A 339 29.85 -16.37 0.94
N ARG A 340 30.05 -17.66 0.62
CA ARG A 340 31.13 -18.46 1.19
C ARG A 340 32.48 -18.08 0.57
N GLU A 341 32.54 -17.94 -0.75
CA GLU A 341 33.73 -17.50 -1.48
C GLU A 341 34.17 -16.11 -0.99
N GLU A 342 33.26 -15.13 -0.87
CA GLU A 342 33.57 -13.79 -0.32
C GLU A 342 34.01 -13.80 1.15
N LYS A 343 33.60 -14.83 1.92
CA LYS A 343 34.06 -15.00 3.30
C LYS A 343 35.47 -15.57 3.31
N GLU A 344 35.75 -16.59 2.50
CA GLU A 344 37.07 -17.20 2.37
C GLU A 344 38.12 -16.18 1.89
N ASP A 345 37.79 -15.34 0.90
CA ASP A 345 38.66 -14.26 0.42
C ASP A 345 38.98 -13.24 1.52
N ARG A 346 37.98 -12.86 2.32
CA ARG A 346 38.15 -11.92 3.44
C ARG A 346 39.00 -12.52 4.55
N ASP A 347 38.77 -13.78 4.89
CA ASP A 347 39.54 -14.49 5.91
C ASP A 347 41.00 -14.67 5.45
N SER A 348 41.23 -14.94 4.16
CA SER A 348 42.57 -14.95 3.54
C SER A 348 43.26 -13.59 3.63
N MET A 349 42.59 -12.51 3.23
CA MET A 349 43.13 -11.15 3.30
C MET A 349 43.50 -10.75 4.74
N MET A 350 42.65 -11.09 5.72
CA MET A 350 42.93 -10.84 7.13
C MET A 350 44.10 -11.68 7.66
N SER A 351 44.28 -12.90 7.17
CA SER A 351 45.43 -13.75 7.49
C SER A 351 46.74 -13.14 6.96
N ASP A 352 46.75 -12.67 5.71
CA ASP A 352 47.90 -12.03 5.08
C ASP A 352 48.29 -10.74 5.80
N MET A 353 47.31 -9.90 6.16
CA MET A 353 47.54 -8.69 6.93
C MET A 353 48.18 -8.98 8.30
N ARG A 354 47.72 -10.04 9.00
CA ARG A 354 48.33 -10.49 10.26
C ARG A 354 49.73 -11.06 10.07
N ALA A 355 50.03 -11.67 8.93
CA ALA A 355 51.37 -12.14 8.60
C ALA A 355 52.33 -10.97 8.37
N GLN A 356 51.88 -9.93 7.65
CA GLN A 356 52.66 -8.71 7.43
C GLN A 356 52.99 -7.99 8.74
N ILE A 357 52.00 -7.80 9.63
CA ILE A 357 52.23 -7.17 10.94
C ILE A 357 53.30 -7.93 11.74
N ARG A 358 53.24 -9.26 11.76
CA ARG A 358 54.24 -10.10 12.48
C ARG A 358 55.64 -9.97 11.89
N GLU A 359 55.75 -9.87 10.56
CA GLU A 359 57.05 -9.69 9.91
C GLU A 359 57.62 -8.29 10.16
N GLU A 360 56.79 -7.24 10.15
CA GLU A 360 57.20 -5.88 10.53
C GLU A 360 57.67 -5.80 11.99
N GLU A 361 56.97 -6.43 12.92
CA GLU A 361 57.38 -6.54 14.32
C GLU A 361 58.73 -7.26 14.46
N ARG A 362 58.93 -8.36 13.72
CA ARG A 362 60.19 -9.10 13.68
C ARG A 362 61.35 -8.24 13.15
N GLN A 363 61.12 -7.46 12.10
CA GLN A 363 62.13 -6.55 11.55
C GLN A 363 62.50 -5.44 12.52
N LYS A 364 61.52 -4.87 13.25
CA LYS A 364 61.78 -3.88 14.31
C LYS A 364 62.68 -4.46 15.40
N LEU A 365 62.38 -5.66 15.88
CA LEU A 365 63.21 -6.34 16.91
C LEU A 365 64.65 -6.58 16.42
N LEU A 366 64.84 -6.96 15.16
CA LEU A 366 66.18 -7.12 14.56
C LEU A 366 66.95 -5.80 14.46
N GLN A 367 66.27 -4.70 14.12
CA GLN A 367 66.88 -3.36 14.10
C GLN A 367 67.32 -2.93 15.50
N GLU A 368 66.49 -3.16 16.51
CA GLU A 368 66.81 -2.86 17.92
C GLU A 368 68.04 -3.66 18.40
N GLN A 369 68.10 -4.96 18.12
CA GLN A 369 69.25 -5.79 18.49
C GLN A 369 70.57 -5.34 17.82
N ASN A 370 70.51 -4.90 16.56
CA ASN A 370 71.68 -4.41 15.85
C ASN A 370 72.13 -3.01 16.30
N GLY A 371 71.20 -2.16 16.74
CA GLY A 371 71.50 -0.85 17.31
C GLY A 371 72.27 -0.92 18.63
N VAL A 372 72.02 -1.95 19.45
CA VAL A 372 72.71 -2.17 20.73
C VAL A 372 74.18 -2.56 20.54
N LYS A 373 74.56 -3.20 19.43
CA LYS A 373 75.96 -3.60 19.17
C LYS A 373 76.87 -2.47 18.66
N ARG A 374 76.32 -1.28 18.39
CA ARG A 374 77.07 -0.10 17.89
C ARG A 374 77.31 0.98 18.94
N LYS A 375 76.93 0.74 20.19
CA LYS A 375 77.36 1.50 21.37
C LYS A 375 78.33 0.63 22.16
#